data_AF-W2C226-F1
#
_entry.id   AF-W2C226-F1
#
_cell.length_a   1.000
_cell.length_b   1.000
_cell.length_c   1.000
_cell.angle_alpha   90.00
_cell.angle_beta   90.00
_cell.angle_gamma   90.00
#
_symmetry.space_group_name_H-M   'P 1'
#
loop_
_entity.id
_entity.type
_entity.pdbx_description
1 polymer ?
#
loop_
_entity_poly.entity_id
_entity_poly.type
_entity_poly.pdbx_seq_one_letter_code
_entity_poly.pdbx_strand_id
1 'polypeptide(L)'
;MRHFPTKEMGPTFGRGHFPTKEMGPTFGRGHFSTKEMGPTFGRGHFPTKEMGPTFGRGHFPTKEMGPTFGRGHFPTKEMGPTFGRGHFPTKEMGPTFGRGHFPTKEMRPTFGRGHFPTKEMRPTFGRGHFPTKEEAMLATDGANNQHV
;
A
#
# COMPACT_ATOMS: atom_id res chain seq x y z
N MET A 1 6.31 -16.46 -31.49
CA MET A 1 7.11 -16.34 -30.26
C MET A 1 6.40 -17.09 -29.14
N ARG A 2 7.01 -18.18 -28.64
CA ARG A 2 6.50 -18.89 -27.47
C ARG A 2 6.96 -18.14 -26.22
N HIS A 3 6.02 -17.51 -25.50
CA HIS A 3 6.30 -16.97 -24.18
C HIS A 3 6.54 -18.15 -23.23
N PHE A 4 7.78 -18.37 -22.84
CA PHE A 4 8.05 -19.16 -21.65
C PHE A 4 7.78 -18.25 -20.46
N PRO A 5 6.75 -18.51 -19.62
CA PRO A 5 6.64 -17.81 -18.36
C PRO A 5 7.88 -18.18 -17.54
N THR A 6 8.82 -17.24 -17.43
CA THR A 6 9.94 -17.38 -16.51
C THR A 6 9.34 -17.38 -15.10
N LYS A 7 9.47 -18.51 -14.39
CA LYS A 7 8.95 -18.65 -13.03
C LYS A 7 9.56 -17.56 -12.12
N GLU A 8 10.84 -17.29 -12.31
CA GLU A 8 11.62 -16.30 -11.59
C GLU A 8 12.29 -15.34 -12.59
N MET A 9 12.42 -14.08 -12.18
CA MET A 9 13.19 -13.08 -12.90
C MET A 9 14.11 -12.36 -11.92
N GLY A 10 15.39 -12.25 -12.31
CA GLY A 10 16.41 -11.59 -11.51
C GLY A 10 16.23 -10.07 -11.42
N PRO A 11 17.28 -9.34 -11.01
CA PRO A 11 17.22 -7.90 -10.90
C PRO A 11 16.82 -7.22 -12.21
N THR A 12 15.94 -6.24 -12.14
CA THR A 12 15.55 -5.45 -13.34
C THR A 12 15.75 -3.96 -13.16
N PHE A 13 16.07 -3.31 -14.27
CA PHE A 13 16.35 -1.88 -14.37
C PHE A 13 15.51 -1.25 -15.48
N GLY A 14 15.02 -0.03 -15.25
CA GLY A 14 14.40 0.78 -16.30
C GLY A 14 12.87 0.72 -16.29
N ARG A 15 12.26 0.62 -17.48
CA ARG A 15 10.79 0.60 -17.62
C ARG A 15 10.29 -0.66 -18.30
N GLY A 16 9.15 -1.18 -17.85
CA GLY A 16 8.53 -2.33 -18.50
C GLY A 16 7.28 -2.89 -17.83
N HIS A 17 6.78 -3.96 -18.43
CA HIS A 17 5.68 -4.78 -17.95
C HIS A 17 6.17 -6.22 -17.79
N PHE A 18 6.15 -6.75 -16.56
CA PHE A 18 6.74 -8.05 -16.25
C PHE A 18 5.72 -8.95 -15.54
N PRO A 19 5.07 -9.87 -16.28
CA PRO A 19 4.26 -10.93 -15.68
C PRO A 19 5.15 -12.14 -15.37
N THR A 20 5.55 -12.31 -14.11
CA THR A 20 6.33 -13.46 -13.61
C THR A 20 5.70 -14.01 -12.34
N LYS A 21 6.08 -15.20 -11.86
CA LYS A 21 5.61 -15.65 -10.53
C LYS A 21 6.40 -14.94 -9.44
N GLU A 22 7.71 -14.90 -9.58
CA GLU A 22 8.64 -14.30 -8.65
C GLU A 22 9.52 -13.28 -9.36
N MET A 23 9.86 -12.22 -8.63
CA MET A 23 10.67 -11.13 -9.15
C MET A 23 11.69 -10.70 -8.10
N GLY A 24 12.95 -10.63 -8.50
CA GLY A 24 14.02 -10.11 -7.66
C GLY A 24 13.95 -8.59 -7.49
N PRO A 25 15.05 -7.97 -7.02
CA PRO A 25 15.12 -6.53 -6.83
C PRO A 25 14.78 -5.74 -8.10
N THR A 26 14.02 -4.66 -7.97
CA THR A 26 13.58 -3.86 -9.12
C THR A 26 13.90 -2.38 -8.94
N PHE A 27 14.46 -1.78 -9.99
CA PHE A 27 14.89 -0.39 -10.02
C PHE A 27 14.29 0.32 -11.23
N GLY A 28 13.36 1.24 -11.02
CA GLY A 28 12.85 2.08 -12.10
C GLY A 28 11.35 2.27 -12.08
N ARG A 29 10.69 2.22 -13.24
CA ARG A 29 9.26 2.47 -13.34
C ARG A 29 8.51 1.46 -14.17
N GLY A 30 7.41 0.90 -13.66
CA GLY A 30 6.69 -0.08 -14.46
C GLY A 30 5.40 -0.56 -13.87
N HIS A 31 4.87 -1.58 -14.53
CA HIS A 31 3.72 -2.34 -14.09
C HIS A 31 4.16 -3.78 -13.87
N PHE A 32 4.06 -4.26 -12.64
CA PHE A 32 4.59 -5.57 -12.26
C PHE A 32 3.45 -6.40 -11.67
N SER A 33 3.08 -7.47 -12.37
CA SER A 33 2.02 -8.37 -11.93
C SER A 33 2.64 -9.71 -11.58
N THR A 34 2.92 -9.91 -10.30
CA THR A 34 3.64 -11.11 -9.81
C THR A 34 2.97 -11.70 -8.58
N LYS A 35 3.36 -12.91 -8.16
CA LYS A 35 2.92 -13.43 -6.85
C LYS A 35 3.78 -12.83 -5.75
N GLU A 36 5.09 -12.92 -5.92
CA GLU A 36 6.08 -12.45 -4.96
C GLU A 36 7.01 -11.46 -5.65
N MET A 37 7.40 -10.45 -4.89
CA MET A 37 8.26 -9.38 -5.37
C MET A 37 9.28 -9.03 -4.30
N GLY A 38 10.55 -9.04 -4.68
CA GLY A 38 11.65 -8.58 -3.85
C GLY A 38 11.63 -7.06 -3.66
N PRO A 39 12.74 -6.49 -3.15
CA PRO A 39 12.84 -5.06 -2.90
C PRO A 39 12.59 -4.21 -4.16
N THR A 40 11.82 -3.14 -4.03
CA THR A 40 11.50 -2.26 -5.15
C THR A 40 11.94 -0.83 -4.88
N PHE A 41 12.64 -0.25 -5.83
CA PHE A 41 13.10 1.14 -5.83
C PHE A 41 12.54 1.86 -7.07
N GLY A 42 11.59 2.76 -6.87
CA GLY A 42 11.13 3.62 -7.96
C GLY A 42 9.63 3.88 -7.99
N ARG A 43 9.01 3.86 -9.17
CA ARG A 43 7.59 4.27 -9.31
C ARG A 43 6.76 3.39 -10.20
N GLY A 44 5.55 3.02 -9.80
CA GLY A 44 4.76 2.15 -10.65
C GLY A 44 3.45 1.65 -10.05
N HIS A 45 2.93 0.62 -10.70
CA HIS A 45 1.78 -0.14 -10.24
C HIS A 45 2.21 -1.59 -10.02
N PHE A 46 2.01 -2.09 -8.82
CA PHE A 46 2.56 -3.38 -8.39
C PHE A 46 1.45 -4.26 -7.80
N PRO A 47 0.56 -4.81 -8.64
CA PRO A 47 -0.36 -5.86 -8.21
C PRO A 47 0.41 -7.14 -7.88
N THR A 48 0.57 -7.42 -6.58
CA THR A 48 1.24 -8.65 -6.11
C THR A 48 0.46 -9.34 -4.99
N LYS A 49 0.84 -10.56 -4.60
CA LYS A 49 0.33 -11.13 -3.35
C LYS A 49 1.19 -10.67 -2.19
N GLU A 50 2.50 -10.85 -2.34
CA GLU A 50 3.51 -10.50 -1.35
C GLU A 50 4.51 -9.54 -1.98
N MET A 51 4.87 -8.53 -1.22
CA MET A 51 5.79 -7.49 -1.66
C MET A 51 6.82 -7.23 -0.57
N GLY A 52 8.09 -7.28 -0.94
CA GLY A 52 9.19 -6.91 -0.08
C GLY A 52 9.28 -5.41 0.19
N PRO A 53 10.41 -4.97 0.79
CA PRO A 53 10.63 -3.57 1.09
C PRO A 53 10.50 -2.67 -0.14
N THR A 54 9.76 -1.57 -0.02
CA THR A 54 9.50 -0.66 -1.13
C THR A 54 9.95 0.75 -0.83
N PHE A 55 10.71 1.33 -1.76
CA PHE A 55 11.23 2.69 -1.72
C PHE A 55 10.76 3.45 -2.96
N GLY A 56 9.82 4.38 -2.81
CA GLY A 56 9.44 5.27 -3.90
C GLY A 56 7.97 5.61 -3.94
N ARG A 57 7.35 5.62 -5.14
CA ARG A 57 5.97 6.09 -5.30
C ARG A 57 5.10 5.24 -6.21
N GLY A 58 3.90 4.88 -5.79
CA GLY A 58 3.07 4.04 -6.65
C GLY A 58 1.72 3.67 -6.09
N HIS A 59 1.11 2.72 -6.78
CA HIS A 59 -0.09 2.02 -6.35
C HIS A 59 0.27 0.56 -6.13
N PHE A 60 -0.01 0.05 -4.94
CA PHE A 60 0.46 -1.26 -4.47
C PHE A 60 -0.74 -2.07 -3.95
N PRO A 61 -1.59 -2.60 -4.84
CA PRO A 61 -2.58 -3.58 -4.44
C PRO A 61 -1.91 -4.90 -4.10
N THR A 62 -1.79 -5.21 -2.81
CA THR A 62 -1.14 -6.44 -2.33
C THR A 62 -1.96 -7.14 -1.26
N LYS A 63 -1.61 -8.39 -0.90
CA LYS A 63 -2.17 -9.00 0.33
C LYS A 63 -1.29 -8.63 1.51
N GLU A 64 0.00 -8.85 1.36
CA GLU A 64 1.02 -8.60 2.37
C GLU A 64 2.08 -7.68 1.79
N MET A 65 2.46 -6.68 2.57
CA MET A 65 3.44 -5.68 2.19
C MET A 65 4.47 -5.54 3.29
N GLY A 66 5.75 -5.62 2.91
CA GLY A 66 6.87 -5.33 3.79
C GLY A 66 7.00 -3.83 4.11
N PRO A 67 8.13 -3.42 4.70
CA PRO A 67 8.40 -2.02 5.04
C PRO A 67 8.30 -1.10 3.81
N THR A 68 7.69 0.07 3.98
CA THR A 68 7.56 1.03 2.88
C THR A 68 8.10 2.40 3.23
N PHE A 69 8.79 2.99 2.26
CA PHE A 69 9.38 4.33 2.32
C PHE A 69 8.94 5.11 1.09
N GLY A 70 8.11 6.13 1.26
CA GLY A 70 7.76 7.03 0.17
C GLY A 70 6.28 7.39 0.10
N ARG A 71 5.69 7.40 -1.11
CA ARG A 71 4.32 7.90 -1.29
C ARG A 71 3.43 7.07 -2.19
N GLY A 72 2.19 6.80 -1.80
CA GLY A 72 1.34 5.99 -2.66
C GLY A 72 -0.05 5.69 -2.15
N HIS A 73 -0.70 4.78 -2.86
CA HIS A 73 -1.94 4.15 -2.48
C HIS A 73 -1.65 2.67 -2.24
N PHE A 74 -2.02 2.17 -1.06
CA PHE A 74 -1.63 0.85 -0.57
C PHE A 74 -2.87 0.08 -0.09
N PRO A 75 -3.73 -0.38 -1.01
CA PRO A 75 -4.78 -1.32 -0.65
C PRO A 75 -4.16 -2.68 -0.33
N THR A 76 -4.09 -3.02 0.96
CA THR A 76 -3.51 -4.29 1.43
C THR A 76 -4.37 -4.98 2.47
N LYS A 77 -4.08 -6.25 2.79
CA LYS A 77 -4.64 -6.86 4.01
C LYS A 77 -3.75 -6.53 5.19
N GLU A 78 -2.46 -6.81 5.04
CA GLU A 78 -1.45 -6.60 6.05
C GLU A 78 -0.36 -5.69 5.51
N MET A 79 0.04 -4.72 6.32
CA MET A 79 1.04 -3.73 5.97
C MET A 79 2.09 -3.66 7.06
N GLY A 80 3.36 -3.80 6.67
CA GLY A 80 4.50 -3.58 7.54
C GLY A 80 4.68 -2.11 7.94
N PRO A 81 5.81 -1.77 8.58
CA PRO A 81 6.12 -0.39 8.95
C PRO A 81 6.10 0.55 7.74
N THR A 82 5.54 1.75 7.91
CA THR A 82 5.44 2.72 6.82
C THR A 82 6.05 4.06 7.20
N PHE A 83 6.82 4.62 6.26
CA PHE A 83 7.50 5.89 6.39
C PHE A 83 7.17 6.75 5.17
N GLY A 84 6.32 7.76 5.33
CA GLY A 84 6.03 8.70 4.25
C GLY A 84 4.58 9.12 4.15
N ARG A 85 4.00 9.15 2.94
CA ARG A 85 2.66 9.70 2.74
C ARG A 85 1.76 8.87 1.83
N GLY A 86 0.52 8.63 2.22
CA GLY A 86 -0.36 7.86 1.36
C GLY A 86 -1.78 7.68 1.83
N HIS A 87 -2.49 6.86 1.06
CA HIS A 87 -3.77 6.31 1.42
C HIS A 87 -3.60 4.80 1.66
N PHE A 88 -4.03 4.33 2.82
CA PHE A 88 -3.74 2.99 3.32
C PHE A 88 -5.05 2.29 3.74
N PRO A 89 -5.88 1.87 2.76
CA PRO A 89 -6.96 0.94 3.06
C PRO A 89 -6.40 -0.44 3.39
N THR A 90 -6.31 -0.76 4.68
CA THR A 90 -5.74 -2.04 5.14
C THR A 90 -6.60 -2.70 6.22
N LYS A 91 -6.40 -4.00 6.48
CA LYS A 91 -7.01 -4.61 7.67
C LYS A 91 -6.12 -4.37 8.88
N GLU A 92 -4.84 -4.71 8.74
CA GLU A 92 -3.85 -4.58 9.79
C GLU A 92 -2.70 -3.69 9.31
N MET A 93 -2.39 -2.68 10.14
CA MET A 93 -1.37 -1.69 9.83
C MET A 93 -0.26 -1.72 10.88
N GLY A 94 0.97 -1.91 10.41
CA GLY A 94 2.20 -1.76 11.18
C GLY A 94 2.45 -0.32 11.65
N PRO A 95 3.53 -0.07 12.41
CA PRO A 95 3.86 1.28 12.88
C PRO A 95 4.01 2.25 11.72
N THR A 96 3.50 3.47 11.88
CA THR A 96 3.51 4.46 10.80
C THR A 96 4.20 5.76 11.22
N PHE A 97 5.00 6.31 10.32
CA PHE A 97 5.67 7.59 10.47
C PHE A 97 5.38 8.44 9.23
N GLY A 98 4.55 9.47 9.37
CA GLY A 98 4.32 10.42 8.28
C GLY A 98 2.88 10.92 8.17
N ARG A 99 2.33 10.97 6.95
CA ARG A 99 1.00 11.58 6.74
C ARG A 99 0.08 10.77 5.84
N GLY A 100 -1.18 10.60 6.20
CA GLY A 100 -2.07 9.85 5.32
C GLY A 100 -3.52 9.77 5.74
N HIS A 101 -4.26 9.03 4.93
CA HIS A 101 -5.60 8.56 5.26
C HIS A 101 -5.52 7.05 5.48
N PHE A 102 -6.00 6.59 6.63
CA PHE A 102 -5.81 5.23 7.12
C PHE A 102 -7.17 4.60 7.49
N PRO A 103 -7.99 4.24 6.48
CA PRO A 103 -9.16 3.40 6.73
C PRO A 103 -8.69 1.97 7.03
N THR A 104 -8.50 1.67 8.32
CA THR A 104 -8.00 0.35 8.76
C THR A 104 -8.84 -0.27 9.88
N LYS A 105 -8.77 -1.59 10.04
CA LYS A 105 -9.42 -2.23 11.19
C LYS A 105 -8.56 -2.08 12.44
N GLU A 106 -7.29 -2.44 12.32
CA GLU A 106 -6.31 -2.42 13.39
C GLU A 106 -5.10 -1.59 12.98
N MET A 107 -4.64 -0.74 13.89
CA MET A 107 -3.52 0.16 13.65
C MET A 107 -2.55 0.19 14.81
N ARG A 108 -1.28 -0.14 14.52
CA ARG A 108 -0.15 0.01 15.43
C ARG A 108 0.21 1.51 15.64
N PRO A 109 1.15 1.83 16.57
CA PRO A 109 1.44 3.20 16.92
C PRO A 109 1.81 4.05 15.70
N THR A 110 1.34 5.29 15.72
CA THR A 110 1.46 6.21 14.59
C THR A 110 2.08 7.52 15.03
N PHE A 111 3.03 8.01 14.25
CA PHE A 111 3.69 9.29 14.46
C PHE A 111 3.49 10.17 13.23
N GLY A 112 2.76 11.27 13.38
CA GLY A 112 2.60 12.26 12.31
C GLY A 112 1.19 12.82 12.18
N ARG A 113 0.66 12.89 10.96
CA ARG A 113 -0.66 13.50 10.71
C ARG A 113 -1.58 12.65 9.87
N GLY A 114 -2.84 12.48 10.24
CA GLY A 114 -3.72 11.72 9.37
C GLY A 114 -5.19 11.79 9.70
N HIS A 115 -5.97 11.16 8.82
CA HIS A 115 -7.35 10.85 9.05
C HIS A 115 -7.46 9.34 9.31
N PHE A 116 -8.09 8.95 10.40
CA PHE A 116 -8.08 7.59 10.94
C PHE A 116 -9.51 7.08 11.17
N PRO A 117 -10.26 6.73 10.11
CA PRO A 117 -11.47 5.93 10.23
C PRO A 117 -11.08 4.49 10.60
N THR A 118 -10.68 4.27 11.87
CA THR A 118 -10.18 2.99 12.38
C THR A 118 -11.06 2.45 13.50
N LYS A 119 -11.16 1.11 13.61
CA LYS A 119 -11.91 0.46 14.70
C LYS A 119 -11.07 0.32 15.96
N GLU A 120 -9.84 -0.15 15.80
CA GLU A 120 -8.91 -0.38 16.89
C GLU A 120 -7.58 0.30 16.59
N MET A 121 -7.12 1.14 17.52
CA MET A 121 -5.95 1.97 17.29
C MET A 121 -5.09 2.10 18.54
N ARG A 122 -3.80 1.83 18.37
CA ARG A 122 -2.75 2.11 19.35
C ARG A 122 -2.41 3.61 19.37
N PRO A 123 -1.60 4.09 20.33
CA PRO A 123 -1.33 5.52 20.49
C PRO A 123 -0.88 6.22 19.20
N THR A 124 -1.44 7.40 19.00
CA THR A 124 -1.08 8.30 17.89
C THR A 124 -0.42 9.55 18.45
N PHE A 125 0.80 9.82 18.01
CA PHE A 125 1.57 10.99 18.35
C PHE A 125 1.56 11.96 17.16
N GLY A 126 0.91 13.10 17.32
CA GLY A 126 0.81 14.14 16.30
C GLY A 126 -0.63 14.62 16.10
N ARG A 127 -1.02 14.96 14.87
CA ARG A 127 -2.36 15.51 14.59
C ARG A 127 -3.24 14.50 13.86
N GLY A 128 -4.30 14.02 14.50
CA GLY A 128 -5.26 13.11 13.89
C GLY A 128 -6.65 13.72 13.79
N HIS A 129 -7.35 13.42 12.71
CA HIS A 129 -8.81 13.47 12.67
C HIS A 129 -9.36 12.05 12.82
N PHE A 130 -10.29 11.86 13.75
CA PHE A 130 -10.93 10.59 14.04
C PHE A 130 -12.43 10.81 13.87
N PRO A 131 -13.05 10.23 12.83
CA PRO A 131 -14.45 10.51 12.55
C PRO A 131 -15.33 9.99 13.69
N THR A 132 -16.32 10.78 14.03
CA THR A 132 -17.37 10.37 14.96
C THR A 132 -18.30 9.33 14.30
N LYS A 133 -19.10 8.63 15.12
CA LYS A 133 -20.04 7.60 14.58
C LYS A 133 -21.03 8.19 13.57
N GLU A 134 -21.44 9.44 13.72
CA GLU A 134 -22.39 10.13 12.81
C GLU A 134 -21.73 10.50 11.47
N GLU A 135 -20.49 11.02 11.51
CA GLU A 135 -19.71 11.33 10.31
C GLU A 135 -19.37 10.06 9.50
N ALA A 136 -19.16 8.93 10.19
CA ALA A 136 -18.92 7.64 9.54
C ALA A 136 -20.14 7.15 8.74
N MET A 137 -21.37 7.44 9.18
CA MET A 137 -22.62 7.07 8.50
C MET A 137 -22.91 7.99 7.30
N LEU A 138 -22.67 9.29 7.42
CA LEU A 138 -22.85 10.24 6.31
C LEU A 138 -21.89 9.96 5.14
N ALA A 139 -20.69 9.47 5.44
CA ALA A 139 -19.72 9.07 4.42
C ALA A 139 -20.16 7.83 3.61
N THR A 140 -20.98 6.93 4.18
CA THR A 140 -21.47 5.74 3.46
C THR A 140 -22.63 6.06 2.52
N ASP A 141 -23.49 7.02 2.88
CA ASP A 141 -24.65 7.39 2.07
C ASP A 141 -24.27 8.26 0.85
N GLY A 142 -23.23 9.09 0.97
CA GLY A 142 -22.74 9.91 -0.14
C GLY A 142 -22.11 9.13 -1.31
N ALA A 143 -21.72 7.86 -1.10
CA ALA A 143 -21.16 7.00 -2.14
C ALA A 143 -22.23 6.29 -2.99
N ASN A 144 -23.50 6.29 -2.57
CA ASN A 144 -24.59 5.59 -3.25
C ASN A 144 -25.43 6.47 -4.19
N ASN A 145 -25.08 7.75 -4.37
CA ASN A 145 -25.88 8.69 -5.15
C ASN A 145 -25.15 9.25 -6.38
N GLN A 146 -24.46 8.39 -7.13
CA GLN A 146 -23.95 8.66 -8.47
C GLN A 146 -24.35 7.54 -9.44
N HIS A 147 -25.65 7.27 -9.55
CA HIS A 147 -26.27 6.58 -10.70
C HIS A 147 -27.74 6.99 -10.76
N VAL A 148 -27.99 8.18 -11.31
CA VAL A 148 -29.22 8.52 -12.06
C VAL A 148 -28.80 9.41 -13.22
#